data_AF-A0A7J4EKI6-F1
#
_entry.id   AF-A0A7J4EKI6-F1
#
_cell.length_a   1.000
_cell.length_b   1.000
_cell.length_c   1.000
_cell.angle_alpha   90.00
_cell.angle_beta   90.00
_cell.angle_gamma   90.00
#
_symmetry.space_group_name_H-M   'P 1'
#
loop_
_entity.id
_entity.type
_entity.pdbx_description
1 polymer ?
#
loop_
_entity_poly.entity_id
_entity_poly.type
_entity_poly.pdbx_seq_one_letter_code
_entity_poly.pdbx_strand_id
1 'polypeptide(L)'
;MIHKSARLYGKNKIGKNCIIMEDVIIGYPIGSLLNQSESKEMDYIGASLGDNLRTGHNILIRENTKIGNNVLIGTNVVIEGYTNIGNKVSIQSNVFIPINTIIEDNVFVGPCAVLTNDKYPIRIKKELKGPRLGKGASIGANSTILPNVVIGEGAIVAAGAVVTKDVPPWKLALGVPAKIKEIPKELKVENKI
;
A
#
# COMPACT_ATOMS: atom_id res chain seq x y z
N MET A 1 -1.93 18.13 -11.89
CA MET A 1 -3.15 18.76 -11.37
C MET A 1 -3.32 18.32 -9.92
N ILE A 2 -3.46 19.26 -8.99
CA ILE A 2 -3.77 18.95 -7.59
C ILE A 2 -5.09 19.65 -7.28
N HIS A 3 -6.10 18.89 -6.89
CA HIS A 3 -7.41 19.45 -6.56
C HIS A 3 -7.30 20.39 -5.35
N LYS A 4 -8.07 21.48 -5.35
CA LYS A 4 -8.02 22.53 -4.32
C LYS A 4 -8.32 22.05 -2.89
N SER A 5 -9.01 20.93 -2.74
CA SER A 5 -9.34 20.35 -1.43
C SER A 5 -8.29 19.38 -0.89
N ALA A 6 -7.27 19.04 -1.70
CA ALA A 6 -6.16 18.24 -1.22
C ALA A 6 -5.38 18.98 -0.12
N ARG A 7 -4.96 18.26 0.92
CA ARG A 7 -4.24 18.81 2.08
C ARG A 7 -2.89 18.13 2.22
N LEU A 8 -1.84 18.94 2.31
CA LEU A 8 -0.46 18.47 2.45
C LEU A 8 0.08 18.90 3.82
N TYR A 9 0.75 18.00 4.52
CA TYR A 9 1.33 18.23 5.84
C TYR A 9 2.81 17.82 5.86
N GLY A 10 3.65 18.60 6.54
CA GLY A 10 5.09 18.41 6.56
C GLY A 10 5.79 18.69 5.23
N LYS A 11 7.07 18.32 5.14
CA LYS A 11 7.91 18.51 3.95
C LYS A 11 7.66 17.39 2.94
N ASN A 12 6.80 17.67 1.95
CA ASN A 12 6.46 16.73 0.88
C ASN A 12 7.30 16.94 -0.38
N LYS A 13 7.54 15.88 -1.13
CA LYS A 13 8.08 15.93 -2.49
C LYS A 13 7.06 15.34 -3.45
N ILE A 14 6.70 16.06 -4.50
CA ILE A 14 5.72 15.63 -5.50
C ILE A 14 6.37 15.72 -6.88
N GLY A 15 6.38 14.60 -7.59
CA GLY A 15 6.87 14.50 -8.96
C GLY A 15 6.00 15.24 -9.98
N LYS A 16 6.41 15.15 -11.24
CA LYS A 16 5.74 15.79 -12.38
C LYS A 16 4.48 15.01 -12.77
N ASN A 17 3.54 15.71 -13.42
CA ASN A 17 2.34 15.14 -14.02
C ASN A 17 1.43 14.36 -13.05
N CYS A 18 1.56 14.60 -11.74
CA CYS A 18 0.67 13.98 -10.77
C CYS A 18 -0.76 14.53 -10.91
N ILE A 19 -1.74 13.65 -10.80
CA ILE A 19 -3.16 13.95 -10.71
C ILE A 19 -3.62 13.54 -9.31
N ILE A 20 -3.80 14.54 -8.45
CA ILE A 20 -4.27 14.37 -7.07
C ILE A 20 -5.69 14.92 -7.00
N MET A 21 -6.65 14.05 -6.70
CA MET A 21 -8.08 14.35 -6.72
C MET A 21 -8.57 14.90 -5.37
N GLU A 22 -9.89 15.04 -5.24
CA GLU A 22 -10.60 15.60 -4.10
C GLU A 22 -10.25 14.91 -2.78
N ASP A 23 -10.03 15.73 -1.76
CA ASP A 23 -9.93 15.34 -0.34
C ASP A 23 -8.83 14.32 -0.05
N VAL A 24 -7.81 14.30 -0.90
CA VAL A 24 -6.58 13.56 -0.67
C VAL A 24 -5.73 14.29 0.37
N ILE A 25 -5.33 13.57 1.42
CA ILE A 25 -4.45 14.04 2.47
C ILE A 25 -3.07 13.37 2.31
N ILE A 26 -2.01 14.17 2.31
CA ILE A 26 -0.64 13.71 2.04
C ILE A 26 0.31 14.16 3.14
N GLY A 27 1.14 13.24 3.62
CA GLY A 27 2.15 13.50 4.64
C GLY A 27 1.57 13.70 6.03
N TYR A 28 0.32 13.29 6.29
CA TYR A 28 -0.30 13.48 7.61
C TYR A 28 0.50 12.76 8.71
N PRO A 29 0.69 13.39 9.88
CA PRO A 29 1.59 12.84 10.87
C PRO A 29 1.05 11.58 11.55
N ILE A 30 1.91 10.88 12.28
CA ILE A 30 1.55 9.74 13.15
C ILE A 30 2.13 9.88 14.56
N GLY A 31 1.61 9.08 15.49
CA GLY A 31 2.13 8.99 16.85
C GLY A 31 2.04 10.31 17.59
N SER A 32 3.11 10.68 18.30
CA SER A 32 3.16 11.90 19.10
C SER A 32 3.01 13.19 18.29
N LEU A 33 3.34 13.17 17.00
CA LEU A 33 3.17 14.32 16.10
C LEU A 33 1.69 14.60 15.79
N LEU A 34 0.79 13.62 15.95
CA LEU A 34 -0.65 13.85 15.80
C LEU A 34 -1.18 14.91 16.79
N ASN A 35 -0.63 14.94 18.01
CA ASN A 35 -1.04 15.89 19.04
C ASN A 35 -0.62 17.34 18.72
N GLN A 36 0.17 17.53 17.67
CA GLN A 36 0.64 18.84 17.19
C GLN A 36 0.06 19.18 15.80
N SER A 37 -0.80 18.32 15.23
CA SER A 37 -1.27 18.38 13.84
C SER A 37 -2.21 19.54 13.49
N GLU A 38 -2.60 20.35 14.47
CA GLU A 38 -3.42 21.55 14.26
C GLU A 38 -2.63 22.70 13.59
N SER A 39 -1.28 22.68 13.66
CA SER A 39 -0.44 23.61 12.90
C SER A 39 -0.06 23.00 11.54
N LYS A 40 -0.33 23.71 10.44
CA LYS A 40 0.09 23.26 9.09
C LYS A 40 1.62 23.34 8.88
N GLU A 41 2.30 24.13 9.71
CA GLU A 41 3.75 24.35 9.65
C GLU A 41 4.47 23.48 10.68
N MET A 42 4.45 22.16 10.45
CA MET A 42 5.22 21.22 11.26
C MET A 42 6.49 20.80 10.51
N ASP A 43 7.63 20.94 11.17
CA ASP A 43 8.93 20.56 10.61
C ASP A 43 9.19 19.04 10.76
N TYR A 44 8.61 18.26 9.85
CA TYR A 44 8.90 16.83 9.70
C TYR A 44 8.82 16.38 8.24
N ILE A 45 9.28 15.15 7.98
CA ILE A 45 9.28 14.57 6.64
C ILE A 45 7.87 14.04 6.31
N GLY A 46 7.21 14.64 5.33
CA GLY A 46 5.92 14.18 4.81
C GLY A 46 6.07 12.94 3.91
N ALA A 47 5.42 12.94 2.76
CA ALA A 47 5.54 11.88 1.75
C ALA A 47 6.39 12.33 0.54
N SER A 48 7.03 11.35 -0.12
CA SER A 48 7.73 11.53 -1.39
C SER A 48 7.01 10.75 -2.47
N LEU A 49 6.48 11.45 -3.47
CA LEU A 49 5.69 10.91 -4.56
C LEU A 49 6.45 11.09 -5.88
N GLY A 50 6.62 10.01 -6.65
CA GLY A 50 7.24 10.03 -7.96
C GLY A 50 6.37 10.68 -9.04
N ASP A 51 6.84 10.60 -10.28
CA ASP A 51 6.17 11.16 -11.45
C ASP A 51 4.95 10.32 -11.85
N ASN A 52 3.97 10.98 -12.48
CA ASN A 52 2.76 10.35 -13.03
C ASN A 52 1.92 9.58 -12.00
N LEU A 53 1.90 10.01 -10.72
CA LEU A 53 0.95 9.50 -9.73
C LEU A 53 -0.47 9.91 -10.13
N ARG A 54 -1.42 8.97 -10.09
CA ARG A 54 -2.84 9.25 -10.26
C ARG A 54 -3.60 8.73 -9.04
N THR A 55 -4.41 9.58 -8.44
CA THR A 55 -5.21 9.21 -7.27
C THR A 55 -6.70 9.20 -7.59
N GLY A 56 -7.48 8.42 -6.84
CA GLY A 56 -8.90 8.64 -6.62
C GLY A 56 -9.11 9.64 -5.49
N HIS A 57 -10.28 9.59 -4.87
CA HIS A 57 -10.73 10.56 -3.88
C HIS A 57 -10.51 10.06 -2.44
N ASN A 58 -10.53 10.97 -1.46
CA ASN A 58 -10.56 10.65 -0.02
C ASN A 58 -9.43 9.71 0.44
N ILE A 59 -8.24 9.85 -0.13
CA ILE A 59 -7.07 9.02 0.21
C ILE A 59 -6.34 9.66 1.39
N LEU A 60 -5.80 8.82 2.27
CA LEU A 60 -4.86 9.24 3.31
C LEU A 60 -3.48 8.60 3.05
N ILE A 61 -2.47 9.44 2.81
CA ILE A 61 -1.07 9.05 2.76
C ILE A 61 -0.37 9.70 3.94
N ARG A 62 0.21 8.89 4.82
CA ARG A 62 0.90 9.40 6.01
C ARG A 62 2.37 9.71 5.77
N GLU A 63 2.96 10.41 6.73
CA GLU A 63 4.38 10.77 6.76
C GLU A 63 5.33 9.58 6.54
N ASN A 64 6.56 9.87 6.14
CA ASN A 64 7.60 8.88 5.86
C ASN A 64 7.21 7.82 4.81
N THR A 65 6.26 8.13 3.92
CA THR A 65 5.86 7.26 2.82
C THR A 65 6.60 7.64 1.54
N LYS A 66 7.13 6.64 0.83
CA LYS A 66 7.76 6.80 -0.49
C LYS A 66 6.93 6.06 -1.53
N ILE A 67 6.56 6.74 -2.60
CA ILE A 67 5.82 6.19 -3.73
C ILE A 67 6.61 6.48 -5.00
N GLY A 68 6.85 5.44 -5.80
CA GLY A 68 7.57 5.53 -7.07
C GLY A 68 6.77 6.18 -8.19
N ASN A 69 7.21 5.93 -9.42
CA ASN A 69 6.64 6.51 -10.63
C ASN A 69 5.50 5.66 -11.21
N ASN A 70 4.58 6.30 -11.92
CA ASN A 70 3.48 5.64 -12.63
C ASN A 70 2.59 4.79 -11.70
N VAL A 71 2.23 5.35 -10.54
CA VAL A 71 1.39 4.66 -9.56
C VAL A 71 -0.05 5.12 -9.69
N LEU A 72 -0.98 4.18 -9.61
CA LEU A 72 -2.41 4.42 -9.49
C LEU A 72 -2.88 4.06 -8.08
N ILE A 73 -3.59 4.98 -7.42
CA ILE A 73 -4.18 4.76 -6.09
C ILE A 73 -5.68 5.02 -6.19
N GLY A 74 -6.50 4.03 -5.86
CA GLY A 74 -7.95 4.10 -5.88
C GLY A 74 -8.53 4.92 -4.73
N THR A 75 -9.84 5.11 -4.76
CA THR A 75 -10.59 5.93 -3.78
C THR A 75 -10.59 5.29 -2.39
N ASN A 76 -10.58 6.11 -1.34
CA ASN A 76 -10.61 5.69 0.08
C ASN A 76 -9.45 4.76 0.48
N VAL A 77 -8.32 4.82 -0.21
CA VAL A 77 -7.13 4.06 0.20
C VAL A 77 -6.48 4.74 1.41
N VAL A 78 -6.03 3.94 2.37
CA VAL A 78 -5.25 4.41 3.51
C VAL A 78 -3.87 3.78 3.48
N ILE A 79 -2.84 4.62 3.42
CA ILE A 79 -1.43 4.23 3.51
C ILE A 79 -0.88 4.82 4.79
N GLU A 80 -0.74 3.96 5.80
CA GLU A 80 -0.07 4.27 7.05
C GLU A 80 1.45 4.46 6.79
N GLY A 81 2.10 5.29 7.60
CA GLY A 81 3.44 5.83 7.32
C GLY A 81 4.56 4.79 7.27
N TYR A 82 5.79 5.24 7.00
CA TYR A 82 6.96 4.35 6.89
C TYR A 82 6.80 3.24 5.86
N THR A 83 6.09 3.53 4.76
CA THR A 83 5.78 2.58 3.70
C THR A 83 6.61 2.90 2.45
N ASN A 84 7.06 1.86 1.75
CA ASN A 84 7.74 2.00 0.45
C ASN A 84 6.91 1.33 -0.65
N ILE A 85 6.53 2.10 -1.67
CA ILE A 85 5.80 1.64 -2.85
C ILE A 85 6.65 1.91 -4.08
N GLY A 86 6.87 0.88 -4.89
CA GLY A 86 7.66 0.91 -6.10
C GLY A 86 6.99 1.65 -7.26
N ASN A 87 7.45 1.33 -8.46
CA ASN A 87 6.98 1.90 -9.73
C ASN A 87 5.92 1.00 -10.37
N LYS A 88 5.05 1.59 -11.19
CA LYS A 88 4.01 0.85 -11.92
C LYS A 88 3.15 0.00 -10.98
N VAL A 89 2.71 0.59 -9.89
CA VAL A 89 1.86 -0.09 -8.90
C VAL A 89 0.43 0.37 -9.08
N SER A 90 -0.52 -0.56 -8.99
CA SER A 90 -1.94 -0.24 -9.01
C SER A 90 -2.60 -0.72 -7.72
N ILE A 91 -2.97 0.24 -6.87
CA ILE A 91 -3.70 -0.01 -5.63
C ILE A 91 -5.15 0.39 -5.87
N GLN A 92 -6.07 -0.55 -5.74
CA GLN A 92 -7.49 -0.32 -5.98
C GLN A 92 -8.18 0.24 -4.73
N SER A 93 -9.44 0.67 -4.89
CA SER A 93 -10.19 1.38 -3.85
C SER A 93 -10.36 0.59 -2.56
N ASN A 94 -10.46 1.31 -1.44
CA ASN A 94 -10.67 0.79 -0.08
C ASN A 94 -9.56 -0.17 0.43
N VAL A 95 -8.36 -0.12 -0.14
CA VAL A 95 -7.21 -0.88 0.36
C VAL A 95 -6.64 -0.20 1.61
N PHE A 96 -6.31 -1.01 2.62
CA PHE A 96 -5.59 -0.56 3.81
C PHE A 96 -4.16 -1.11 3.80
N ILE A 97 -3.17 -0.22 3.85
CA ILE A 97 -1.74 -0.51 3.89
C ILE A 97 -1.19 -0.02 5.23
N PRO A 98 -0.76 -0.92 6.14
CA PRO A 98 -0.27 -0.55 7.45
C PRO A 98 1.19 -0.09 7.41
N ILE A 99 1.67 0.49 8.52
CA ILE A 99 3.06 0.94 8.62
C ILE A 99 4.05 -0.20 8.34
N ASN A 100 5.25 0.17 7.88
CA ASN A 100 6.34 -0.76 7.57
C ASN A 100 6.00 -1.78 6.49
N THR A 101 5.10 -1.43 5.56
CA THR A 101 4.80 -2.26 4.38
C THR A 101 5.78 -1.93 3.25
N ILE A 102 6.16 -2.96 2.49
CA ILE A 102 6.95 -2.81 1.26
C ILE A 102 6.14 -3.37 0.10
N ILE A 103 5.93 -2.56 -0.94
CA ILE A 103 5.30 -2.95 -2.19
C ILE A 103 6.30 -2.69 -3.31
N GLU A 104 6.76 -3.74 -3.98
CA GLU A 104 7.72 -3.63 -5.09
C GLU A 104 7.04 -3.21 -6.40
N ASP A 105 7.84 -3.14 -7.47
CA ASP A 105 7.38 -2.68 -8.78
C ASP A 105 6.36 -3.65 -9.42
N ASN A 106 5.47 -3.12 -10.27
CA ASN A 106 4.49 -3.92 -11.05
C ASN A 106 3.48 -4.70 -10.19
N VAL A 107 3.28 -4.29 -8.92
CA VAL A 107 2.31 -4.94 -8.03
C VAL A 107 0.90 -4.42 -8.27
N PHE A 108 -0.06 -5.34 -8.36
CA PHE A 108 -1.50 -5.03 -8.33
C PHE A 108 -2.08 -5.39 -6.98
N VAL A 109 -2.82 -4.46 -6.37
CA VAL A 109 -3.57 -4.68 -5.14
C VAL A 109 -5.05 -4.47 -5.40
N GLY A 110 -5.81 -5.56 -5.41
CA GLY A 110 -7.23 -5.58 -5.68
C GLY A 110 -8.06 -4.83 -4.63
N PRO A 111 -9.30 -4.43 -4.99
CA PRO A 111 -10.11 -3.57 -4.14
C PRO A 111 -10.45 -4.26 -2.82
N CYS A 112 -10.55 -3.45 -1.76
CA CYS A 112 -10.85 -3.91 -0.40
C CYS A 112 -9.85 -4.94 0.18
N ALA A 113 -8.67 -5.13 -0.42
CA ALA A 113 -7.63 -5.95 0.19
C ALA A 113 -7.10 -5.27 1.47
N VAL A 114 -6.86 -6.05 2.51
CA VAL A 114 -6.38 -5.58 3.81
C VAL A 114 -5.01 -6.19 4.10
N LEU A 115 -4.02 -5.32 4.30
CA LEU A 115 -2.71 -5.71 4.80
C LEU A 115 -2.69 -5.43 6.30
N THR A 116 -2.01 -6.28 7.08
CA THR A 116 -1.95 -6.13 8.54
C THR A 116 -0.51 -6.15 9.03
N ASN A 117 -0.23 -5.54 10.17
CA ASN A 117 1.11 -5.43 10.75
C ASN A 117 1.21 -5.82 12.23
N ASP A 118 0.07 -6.09 12.87
CA ASP A 118 -0.02 -6.55 14.25
C ASP A 118 -0.54 -7.99 14.30
N LYS A 119 0.33 -8.94 14.69
CA LYS A 119 -0.04 -10.37 14.73
C LYS A 119 -1.04 -10.69 15.84
N TYR A 120 -1.02 -9.92 16.92
CA TYR A 120 -1.83 -10.15 18.12
C TYR A 120 -2.25 -8.78 18.66
N PRO A 121 -3.35 -8.16 18.19
CA PRO A 121 -3.70 -6.75 18.41
C PRO A 121 -4.09 -6.42 19.85
N ILE A 122 -3.13 -6.60 20.75
CA ILE A 122 -3.15 -6.30 22.17
C ILE A 122 -2.22 -5.09 22.34
N ARG A 123 -2.65 -4.10 23.11
CA ARG A 123 -1.96 -2.82 23.31
C ARG A 123 -0.71 -2.95 24.20
N ILE A 124 0.27 -3.71 23.71
CA ILE A 124 1.60 -3.87 24.31
C ILE A 124 2.66 -3.31 23.36
N LYS A 125 3.76 -2.79 23.92
CA LYS A 125 4.87 -2.28 23.13
C LYS A 125 5.56 -3.44 22.40
N LYS A 126 5.47 -3.46 21.08
CA LYS A 126 6.14 -4.43 20.21
C LYS A 126 6.40 -3.81 18.85
N GLU A 127 7.30 -4.44 18.12
CA GLU A 127 7.59 -4.08 16.74
C GLU A 127 6.41 -4.49 15.83
N LEU A 128 5.90 -3.54 15.05
CA LEU A 128 4.89 -3.78 14.02
C LEU A 128 5.59 -4.08 12.69
N LYS A 129 5.17 -5.14 12.02
CA LYS A 129 5.81 -5.61 10.77
C LYS A 129 4.77 -5.77 9.67
N GLY A 130 4.77 -4.81 8.74
CA GLY A 130 3.92 -4.88 7.56
C GLY A 130 4.34 -6.00 6.61
N PRO A 131 3.48 -6.39 5.66
CA PRO A 131 3.82 -7.37 4.65
C PRO A 131 4.81 -6.83 3.61
N ARG A 132 5.43 -7.75 2.87
CA ARG A 132 6.23 -7.44 1.69
C ARG A 132 5.57 -8.04 0.45
N LEU A 133 5.17 -7.20 -0.50
CA LEU A 133 4.63 -7.62 -1.79
C LEU A 133 5.74 -7.56 -2.83
N GLY A 134 6.18 -8.72 -3.31
CA GLY A 134 7.25 -8.87 -4.28
C GLY A 134 6.84 -8.41 -5.68
N LYS A 135 7.85 -8.11 -6.51
CA LYS A 135 7.67 -7.56 -7.85
C LYS A 135 6.67 -8.36 -8.67
N GLY A 136 5.74 -7.68 -9.34
CA GLY A 136 4.76 -8.35 -10.20
C GLY A 136 3.69 -9.15 -9.46
N ALA A 137 3.68 -9.19 -8.11
CA ALA A 137 2.65 -9.89 -7.37
C ALA A 137 1.26 -9.30 -7.63
N SER A 138 0.23 -10.14 -7.59
CA SER A 138 -1.15 -9.75 -7.80
C SER A 138 -2.01 -10.18 -6.61
N ILE A 139 -2.58 -9.20 -5.92
CA ILE A 139 -3.38 -9.41 -4.72
C ILE A 139 -4.86 -9.32 -5.07
N GLY A 140 -5.59 -10.41 -4.88
CA GLY A 140 -7.02 -10.48 -5.17
C GLY A 140 -7.85 -9.59 -4.27
N ALA A 141 -9.02 -9.19 -4.79
CA ALA A 141 -9.99 -8.38 -4.08
C ALA A 141 -10.39 -9.01 -2.73
N ASN A 142 -10.60 -8.17 -1.71
CA ASN A 142 -11.07 -8.58 -0.40
C ASN A 142 -10.21 -9.68 0.27
N SER A 143 -8.91 -9.77 -0.08
CA SER A 143 -7.98 -10.69 0.57
C SER A 143 -7.34 -10.04 1.80
N THR A 144 -6.89 -10.85 2.75
CA THR A 144 -6.20 -10.40 3.97
C THR A 144 -4.79 -10.98 4.00
N ILE A 145 -3.79 -10.10 4.10
CA ILE A 145 -2.38 -10.49 4.24
C ILE A 145 -1.95 -10.28 5.69
N LEU A 146 -1.56 -11.36 6.37
CA LEU A 146 -1.12 -11.31 7.76
C LEU A 146 0.24 -10.60 7.93
N PRO A 147 0.57 -10.17 9.16
CA PRO A 147 1.79 -9.43 9.46
C PRO A 147 3.04 -10.22 9.13
N ASN A 148 4.08 -9.51 8.69
CA ASN A 148 5.38 -10.07 8.35
C ASN A 148 5.36 -11.17 7.26
N VAL A 149 4.28 -11.27 6.48
CA VAL A 149 4.18 -12.20 5.35
C VAL A 149 4.87 -11.61 4.12
N VAL A 150 5.63 -12.45 3.42
CA VAL A 150 6.21 -12.15 2.11
C VAL A 150 5.39 -12.81 1.01
N ILE A 151 4.89 -12.01 0.08
CA ILE A 151 4.31 -12.47 -1.18
C ILE A 151 5.42 -12.41 -2.23
N GLY A 152 5.84 -13.56 -2.75
CA GLY A 152 6.95 -13.66 -3.69
C GLY A 152 6.66 -13.01 -5.04
N GLU A 153 7.73 -12.84 -5.83
CA GLU A 153 7.67 -12.30 -7.19
C GLU A 153 6.65 -13.06 -8.05
N GLY A 154 5.77 -12.32 -8.76
CA GLY A 154 4.76 -12.89 -9.64
C GLY A 154 3.74 -13.81 -8.95
N ALA A 155 3.73 -13.87 -7.61
CA ALA A 155 2.77 -14.68 -6.88
C ALA A 155 1.38 -14.05 -6.95
N ILE A 156 0.35 -14.90 -6.93
CA ILE A 156 -1.05 -14.49 -6.99
C ILE A 156 -1.72 -14.85 -5.67
N VAL A 157 -2.41 -13.90 -5.07
CA VAL A 157 -3.33 -14.15 -3.96
C VAL A 157 -4.75 -14.12 -4.53
N ALA A 158 -5.51 -15.19 -4.37
CA ALA A 158 -6.88 -15.24 -4.83
C ALA A 158 -7.77 -14.27 -4.04
N ALA A 159 -8.87 -13.84 -4.65
CA ALA A 159 -9.86 -13.02 -3.96
C ALA A 159 -10.39 -13.73 -2.69
N GLY A 160 -10.59 -12.98 -1.61
CA GLY A 160 -11.07 -13.51 -0.34
C GLY A 160 -10.09 -14.39 0.44
N ALA A 161 -8.85 -14.58 -0.02
CA ALA A 161 -7.89 -15.43 0.67
C ALA A 161 -7.35 -14.77 1.96
N VAL A 162 -7.10 -15.57 2.99
CA VAL A 162 -6.41 -15.13 4.22
C VAL A 162 -5.02 -15.75 4.26
N VAL A 163 -4.01 -14.97 3.90
CA VAL A 163 -2.63 -15.42 3.74
C VAL A 163 -1.91 -15.32 5.08
N THR A 164 -1.60 -16.48 5.67
CA THR A 164 -1.02 -16.60 7.01
C THR A 164 0.47 -16.93 7.04
N LYS A 165 1.06 -17.21 5.87
CA LYS A 165 2.46 -17.62 5.68
C LYS A 165 2.95 -17.08 4.34
N ASP A 166 4.27 -17.02 4.18
CA ASP A 166 4.91 -16.58 2.95
C ASP A 166 4.44 -17.39 1.74
N VAL A 167 4.26 -16.69 0.62
CA VAL A 167 3.89 -17.28 -0.66
C VAL A 167 5.13 -17.27 -1.55
N PRO A 168 5.66 -18.42 -1.99
CA PRO A 168 6.82 -18.45 -2.87
C PRO A 168 6.55 -17.75 -4.21
N PRO A 169 7.60 -17.30 -4.92
CA PRO A 169 7.45 -16.73 -6.25
C PRO A 169 6.66 -17.64 -7.20
N TRP A 170 5.85 -17.02 -8.05
CA TRP A 170 5.07 -17.70 -9.10
C TRP A 170 4.15 -18.83 -8.57
N LYS A 171 3.64 -18.67 -7.34
CA LYS A 171 2.63 -19.53 -6.74
C LYS A 171 1.30 -18.82 -6.54
N LEU A 172 0.23 -19.62 -6.43
CA LEU A 172 -1.12 -19.17 -6.13
C LEU A 172 -1.45 -19.46 -4.66
N ALA A 173 -1.84 -18.45 -3.89
CA ALA A 173 -2.36 -18.60 -2.54
C ALA A 173 -3.89 -18.39 -2.54
N LEU A 174 -4.66 -19.37 -2.04
CA LEU A 174 -6.13 -19.30 -2.08
C LEU A 174 -6.82 -19.93 -0.88
N GLY A 175 -7.97 -19.38 -0.47
CA GLY A 175 -8.80 -19.89 0.62
C GLY A 175 -8.50 -19.30 2.00
N VAL A 176 -9.17 -19.83 3.02
CA VAL A 176 -9.09 -19.38 4.41
C VAL A 176 -8.90 -20.59 5.35
N PRO A 177 -7.71 -20.78 5.95
CA PRO A 177 -6.45 -20.10 5.63
C PRO A 177 -5.97 -20.45 4.21
N ALA A 178 -5.16 -19.57 3.62
CA ALA A 178 -4.68 -19.75 2.26
C ALA A 178 -3.80 -21.00 2.13
N LYS A 179 -4.07 -21.79 1.09
CA LYS A 179 -3.25 -22.92 0.64
C LYS A 179 -2.46 -22.51 -0.60
N ILE A 180 -1.22 -22.96 -0.69
CA ILE A 180 -0.32 -22.65 -1.80
C ILE A 180 -0.47 -23.73 -2.89
N LYS A 181 -0.67 -23.29 -4.12
CA LYS A 181 -0.79 -24.14 -5.33
C LYS A 181 0.07 -23.59 -6.46
N GLU A 182 0.23 -24.39 -7.51
CA GLU A 182 0.75 -23.90 -8.79
C GLU A 182 -0.20 -22.87 -9.41
N ILE A 183 0.38 -21.84 -10.03
CA ILE A 183 -0.34 -20.97 -10.95
C ILE A 183 -0.60 -21.75 -12.25
N PRO A 184 -1.83 -21.70 -12.83
CA PRO A 184 -2.08 -22.20 -14.18
C PRO A 184 -1.06 -21.64 -15.18
N LYS A 185 -0.57 -22.46 -16.12
CA LYS A 185 0.55 -22.09 -17.00
C LYS A 185 0.29 -20.80 -17.77
N GLU A 186 -0.95 -20.62 -18.21
CA GLU A 186 -1.47 -19.47 -18.93
C GLU A 186 -1.47 -18.17 -18.11
N LEU A 187 -1.42 -18.25 -16.78
CA LEU A 187 -1.37 -17.10 -15.87
C LEU A 187 0.05 -16.80 -15.35
N LYS A 188 1.07 -17.58 -15.73
CA LYS A 188 2.48 -17.30 -15.41
C LYS A 188 3.04 -16.24 -16.36
N VAL A 189 2.47 -15.05 -16.30
CA VAL A 189 2.88 -13.89 -17.09
C VAL A 189 3.18 -12.73 -16.14
N GLU A 190 4.13 -11.87 -16.52
CA GLU A 190 4.39 -10.66 -15.75
C GLU A 190 3.17 -9.74 -15.77
N ASN A 191 2.84 -9.21 -14.60
CA ASN A 191 1.81 -8.21 -14.47
C ASN A 191 2.28 -6.90 -15.13
N LYS A 192 1.59 -6.45 -16.18
CA LYS A 192 1.90 -5.20 -16.89
C LYS A 192 0.91 -4.13 -16.44
N ILE A 193 1.39 -3.24 -15.58
CA ILE A 193 0.64 -2.11 -15.00
C ILE A 193 1.07 -0.81 -15.68
#